data_AF-A0A832IM79-F1
#
_entry.id   AF-A0A832IM79-F1
#
_cell.length_a   1.000
_cell.length_b   1.000
_cell.length_c   1.000
_cell.angle_alpha   90.00
_cell.angle_beta   90.00
_cell.angle_gamma   90.00
#
_symmetry.space_group_name_H-M   'P 1'
#
loop_
_entity.id
_entity.type
_entity.pdbx_description
1 polymer ?
#
loop_
_entity_poly.entity_id
_entity_poly.type
_entity_poly.pdbx_seq_one_letter_code
_entity_poly.pdbx_strand_id
1 'polypeptide(L)'
;SIVIQKGGTYNIVQKMMAGSSFEVKAGSVTAGVRGTEFGVENIDDKPVIKVWSGEVFAFLGNDFVLPVTAGQTLIYQLGTELVQDISQLFESTTLEPLKEAMPEIEKLFEETPEEPEEEKPSTTGEIQQPQPQSEPQPKAYIPPLGVETAIKDNQKYIVYSISPEFTIGPITLGIGLTAYATEVGGTLYYGIPSENPSTDIINMITINHVALNLGNFYLRYGNMPPISLGMGFSVRDYFKPYAKSFDTKITFGSFALFLHIPYELTKLWMPEIVQSDSVLAGEMELKSAVLGMDLGISALHDIDVTNENTEPTSDDTPINLSLSAFLRYPLLNNFYFGLEVGSQWLADMSKFGIGAFGGLSGKIGIADIIVGGYGTWNGFRPFHFGRIYTIQKSRNELPTLDNVQTSFGFLAGLSFYHDIATGRFYIYGDFSGDMDALGEFRITIPQIGAVAGLFIYGYYFDHTPFSNGEFFDSDTISSLRITYPIMERNLVAGILYNWDGTKWVQSVYIGNEINW
;
A
#
# COMPACT_ATOMS: atom_id res chain seq x y z
N SER A 1 -32.53 -3.19 9.69
CA SER A 1 -32.75 -4.31 8.76
C SER A 1 -34.24 -4.56 8.60
N ILE A 2 -34.70 -4.88 7.39
CA ILE A 2 -36.06 -5.36 7.11
C ILE A 2 -36.00 -6.88 7.00
N VAL A 3 -36.92 -7.61 7.64
CA VAL A 3 -36.96 -9.09 7.60
C VAL A 3 -38.25 -9.53 6.91
N ILE A 4 -38.14 -10.18 5.75
CA ILE A 4 -39.26 -10.64 4.93
C ILE A 4 -39.51 -12.12 5.23
N GLN A 5 -40.63 -12.42 5.89
CA GLN A 5 -41.05 -13.80 6.19
C GLN A 5 -41.94 -14.40 5.09
N LYS A 6 -42.67 -13.56 4.33
CA LYS A 6 -43.52 -13.97 3.19
C LYS A 6 -43.82 -12.74 2.30
N GLY A 7 -43.76 -12.89 0.97
CA GLY A 7 -43.97 -11.78 0.02
C GLY A 7 -42.65 -11.12 -0.43
N GLY A 8 -42.70 -9.85 -0.85
CA GLY A 8 -41.53 -9.12 -1.31
C GLY A 8 -41.58 -7.62 -1.02
N THR A 9 -40.43 -6.96 -1.09
CA THR A 9 -40.31 -5.50 -0.98
C THR A 9 -39.58 -4.94 -2.18
N TYR A 10 -40.04 -3.78 -2.67
CA TYR A 10 -39.35 -2.98 -3.68
C TYR A 10 -38.76 -1.76 -2.97
N ASN A 11 -37.46 -1.54 -3.11
CA ASN A 11 -36.74 -0.53 -2.37
C ASN A 11 -36.03 0.42 -3.34
N ILE A 12 -36.30 1.71 -3.17
CA ILE A 12 -35.55 2.80 -3.81
C ILE A 12 -34.76 3.49 -2.70
N VAL A 13 -33.44 3.27 -2.66
CA VAL A 13 -32.57 3.83 -1.62
C VAL A 13 -31.94 5.13 -2.14
N GLN A 14 -32.62 6.26 -1.96
CA GLN A 14 -32.24 7.52 -2.61
C GLN A 14 -31.16 8.35 -1.91
N LYS A 15 -30.71 8.01 -0.70
CA LYS A 15 -29.57 8.64 -0.01
C LYS A 15 -29.33 7.93 1.32
N MET A 16 -28.10 7.51 1.57
CA MET A 16 -27.66 6.96 2.86
C MET A 16 -26.51 7.81 3.38
N MET A 17 -26.55 8.20 4.65
CA MET A 17 -25.38 8.77 5.32
C MET A 17 -24.30 7.69 5.46
N ALA A 18 -23.02 8.08 5.32
CA ALA A 18 -21.90 7.16 5.41
C ALA A 18 -21.92 6.39 6.75
N GLY A 19 -21.72 5.07 6.70
CA GLY A 19 -21.75 4.17 7.87
C GLY A 19 -23.10 3.50 8.15
N SER A 20 -24.14 3.79 7.37
CA SER A 20 -25.42 3.07 7.45
C SER A 20 -25.45 1.93 6.42
N SER A 21 -25.73 0.69 6.84
CA SER A 21 -26.08 -0.41 5.94
C SER A 21 -27.61 -0.53 5.86
N PHE A 22 -28.16 -0.55 4.64
CA PHE A 22 -29.57 -0.92 4.45
C PHE A 22 -29.61 -2.40 4.12
N GLU A 23 -29.97 -3.20 5.11
CA GLU A 23 -30.05 -4.66 4.99
C GLU A 23 -31.50 -5.11 4.85
N VAL A 24 -31.81 -5.78 3.75
CA VAL A 24 -33.07 -6.51 3.58
C VAL A 24 -32.75 -8.01 3.64
N LYS A 25 -33.34 -8.70 4.62
CA LYS A 25 -33.18 -10.14 4.85
C LYS A 25 -34.41 -10.89 4.37
N ALA A 26 -34.23 -11.84 3.46
CA ALA A 26 -35.26 -12.81 3.07
C ALA A 26 -34.66 -14.22 3.12
N GLY A 27 -35.09 -15.04 4.09
CA GLY A 27 -34.47 -16.34 4.35
C GLY A 27 -32.99 -16.20 4.74
N SER A 28 -32.10 -16.90 4.03
CA SER A 28 -30.64 -16.89 4.23
C SER A 28 -29.90 -15.77 3.49
N VAL A 29 -30.62 -14.89 2.79
CA VAL A 29 -30.02 -13.87 1.92
C VAL A 29 -30.16 -12.50 2.56
N THR A 30 -29.03 -11.81 2.74
CA THR A 30 -29.00 -10.37 3.08
C THR A 30 -28.62 -9.58 1.83
N ALA A 31 -29.43 -8.62 1.43
CA ALA A 31 -29.11 -7.67 0.37
C ALA A 31 -28.60 -6.37 1.01
N GLY A 32 -27.36 -5.97 0.70
CA GLY A 32 -26.75 -4.69 1.11
C GLY A 32 -26.58 -3.76 -0.07
N VAL A 33 -26.97 -2.49 0.07
CA VAL A 33 -27.01 -1.52 -1.07
C VAL A 33 -26.58 -0.10 -0.72
N ARG A 34 -26.11 0.61 -1.75
CA ARG A 34 -25.82 2.05 -1.76
C ARG A 34 -26.32 2.66 -3.08
N GLY A 35 -27.44 3.40 -3.05
CA GLY A 35 -27.95 4.08 -4.24
C GLY A 35 -28.49 3.13 -5.32
N THR A 36 -29.18 2.07 -4.90
CA THR A 36 -29.63 0.96 -5.75
C THR A 36 -31.16 0.89 -5.77
N GLU A 37 -31.73 0.57 -6.92
CA GLU A 37 -33.15 0.22 -7.08
C GLU A 37 -33.23 -1.30 -7.20
N PHE A 38 -33.77 -1.95 -6.16
CA PHE A 38 -33.75 -3.40 -6.06
C PHE A 38 -34.94 -3.96 -5.29
N GLY A 39 -35.27 -5.21 -5.57
CA GLY A 39 -36.38 -5.93 -5.01
C GLY A 39 -35.89 -7.23 -4.39
N VAL A 40 -36.43 -7.55 -3.21
CA VAL A 40 -36.18 -8.84 -2.56
C VAL A 40 -37.52 -9.50 -2.35
N GLU A 41 -37.69 -10.68 -2.92
CA GLU A 41 -38.92 -11.48 -2.85
C GLU A 41 -38.59 -12.87 -2.30
N ASN A 42 -39.49 -13.44 -1.51
CA ASN A 42 -39.45 -14.86 -1.15
C ASN A 42 -40.65 -15.54 -1.82
N ILE A 43 -40.40 -16.22 -2.94
CA ILE A 43 -41.40 -16.95 -3.71
C ILE A 43 -41.16 -18.45 -3.49
N ASP A 44 -42.13 -19.14 -2.91
CA ASP A 44 -42.08 -20.59 -2.69
C ASP A 44 -40.78 -21.08 -2.00
N ASP A 45 -40.37 -20.40 -0.92
CA ASP A 45 -39.13 -20.63 -0.15
C ASP A 45 -37.82 -20.42 -0.93
N LYS A 46 -37.88 -19.70 -2.05
CA LYS A 46 -36.72 -19.26 -2.83
C LYS A 46 -36.52 -17.75 -2.68
N PRO A 47 -35.41 -17.31 -2.07
CA PRO A 47 -35.02 -15.91 -2.11
C PRO A 47 -34.70 -15.50 -3.55
N VAL A 48 -35.36 -14.43 -4.00
CA VAL A 48 -35.15 -13.82 -5.32
C VAL A 48 -34.73 -12.37 -5.12
N ILE A 49 -33.61 -11.98 -5.72
CA ILE A 49 -33.14 -10.58 -5.76
C ILE A 49 -33.25 -10.09 -7.20
N LYS A 50 -33.93 -8.96 -7.41
CA LYS A 50 -34.07 -8.27 -8.70
C LYS A 50 -33.39 -6.92 -8.62
N VAL A 51 -32.55 -6.56 -9.59
CA VAL A 51 -31.78 -5.29 -9.56
C VAL A 51 -32.09 -4.47 -10.81
N TRP A 52 -32.80 -3.36 -10.65
CA TRP A 52 -33.15 -2.45 -11.76
C TRP A 52 -32.08 -1.39 -12.01
N SER A 53 -31.38 -0.93 -10.96
CA SER A 53 -30.31 0.07 -11.06
C SER A 53 -29.29 -0.12 -9.94
N GLY A 54 -27.99 -0.01 -10.23
CA GLY A 54 -26.90 -0.19 -9.26
C GLY A 54 -26.41 -1.63 -9.09
N GLU A 55 -25.82 -1.93 -7.94
CA GLU A 55 -25.31 -3.26 -7.56
C GLU A 55 -25.84 -3.63 -6.18
N VAL A 56 -26.19 -4.91 -5.99
CA VAL A 56 -26.61 -5.50 -4.71
C VAL A 56 -25.62 -6.61 -4.35
N PHE A 57 -25.07 -6.58 -3.14
CA PHE A 57 -24.32 -7.70 -2.60
C PHE A 57 -25.27 -8.66 -1.88
N ALA A 58 -25.41 -9.87 -2.41
CA ALA A 58 -26.17 -10.96 -1.80
C ALA A 58 -25.24 -11.78 -0.91
N PHE A 59 -25.44 -11.70 0.40
CA PHE A 59 -24.72 -12.51 1.39
C PHE A 59 -25.45 -13.84 1.57
N LEU A 60 -24.75 -14.95 1.31
CA LEU A 60 -25.26 -16.33 1.43
C LEU A 60 -24.53 -17.01 2.61
N GLY A 61 -25.19 -17.06 3.76
CA GLY A 61 -24.52 -17.47 5.00
C GLY A 61 -23.49 -16.45 5.47
N ASN A 62 -22.43 -16.91 6.16
CA ASN A 62 -21.35 -16.06 6.68
C ASN A 62 -20.15 -15.94 5.73
N ASP A 63 -20.05 -16.80 4.72
CA ASP A 63 -18.79 -17.07 4.03
C ASP A 63 -18.81 -16.70 2.53
N PHE A 64 -19.99 -16.43 1.94
CA PHE A 64 -20.11 -16.18 0.50
C PHE A 64 -20.85 -14.87 0.20
N VAL A 65 -20.29 -14.11 -0.75
CA VAL A 65 -20.85 -12.85 -1.26
C VAL A 65 -20.94 -12.93 -2.78
N LEU A 66 -22.14 -12.71 -3.32
CA LEU A 66 -22.40 -12.67 -4.75
C LEU A 66 -22.88 -11.27 -5.16
N PRO A 67 -22.18 -10.58 -6.08
CA PRO A 67 -22.69 -9.34 -6.65
C PRO A 67 -23.81 -9.61 -7.66
N VAL A 68 -24.92 -8.88 -7.55
CA VAL A 68 -26.03 -8.87 -8.51
C VAL A 68 -26.10 -7.47 -9.09
N THR A 69 -25.85 -7.35 -10.40
CA THR A 69 -25.75 -6.05 -11.10
C THR A 69 -27.06 -5.68 -11.78
N ALA A 70 -27.20 -4.40 -12.16
CA ALA A 70 -28.38 -3.90 -12.86
C ALA A 70 -28.76 -4.75 -14.09
N GLY A 71 -30.03 -5.10 -14.19
CA GLY A 71 -30.56 -5.97 -15.23
C GLY A 71 -30.43 -7.46 -14.93
N GLN A 72 -30.04 -7.85 -13.72
CA GLN A 72 -29.95 -9.25 -13.29
C GLN A 72 -30.98 -9.60 -12.21
N THR A 73 -31.39 -10.86 -12.24
CA THR A 73 -32.18 -11.53 -11.20
C THR A 73 -31.35 -12.68 -10.65
N LEU A 74 -31.14 -12.72 -9.33
CA LEU A 74 -30.56 -13.86 -8.63
C LEU A 74 -31.69 -14.69 -8.01
N ILE A 75 -31.72 -15.97 -8.30
CA ILE A 75 -32.63 -16.95 -7.69
C ILE A 75 -31.79 -17.93 -6.88
N TYR A 76 -32.09 -18.08 -5.58
CA TYR A 76 -31.42 -19.02 -4.70
C TYR A 76 -32.37 -20.15 -4.27
N GLN A 77 -31.91 -21.40 -4.33
CA GLN A 77 -32.62 -22.55 -3.75
C GLN A 77 -32.01 -22.90 -2.39
N LEU A 78 -32.81 -22.84 -1.33
CA LEU A 78 -32.39 -23.32 -0.01
C LEU A 78 -32.13 -24.84 -0.07
N GLY A 79 -30.85 -25.23 -0.02
CA GLY A 79 -30.45 -26.59 0.33
C GLY A 79 -30.57 -26.81 1.83
N THR A 80 -30.85 -28.05 2.25
CA THR A 80 -30.94 -28.45 3.67
C THR A 80 -29.58 -28.56 4.37
N GLU A 81 -28.47 -28.32 3.67
CA GLU A 81 -27.10 -28.40 4.19
C GLU A 81 -26.35 -27.06 3.99
N LEU A 82 -25.47 -26.71 4.94
CA LEU A 82 -24.59 -25.55 4.83
C LEU A 82 -23.69 -25.71 3.59
N VAL A 83 -23.68 -24.70 2.71
CA VAL A 83 -22.79 -24.65 1.54
C VAL A 83 -21.35 -24.58 2.05
N GLN A 84 -20.55 -25.62 1.81
CA GLN A 84 -19.14 -25.70 2.24
C GLN A 84 -18.16 -25.51 1.08
N ASP A 85 -18.66 -25.50 -0.17
CA ASP A 85 -17.86 -25.42 -1.40
C ASP A 85 -18.52 -24.49 -2.42
N ILE A 86 -17.71 -23.70 -3.13
CA ILE A 86 -18.16 -22.76 -4.17
C ILE A 86 -18.88 -23.46 -5.35
N SER A 87 -18.56 -24.73 -5.60
CA SER A 87 -19.18 -25.54 -6.66
C SER A 87 -20.67 -25.80 -6.37
N GLN A 88 -21.02 -26.01 -5.09
CA GLN A 88 -22.40 -26.20 -4.63
C GLN A 88 -23.20 -24.88 -4.67
N LEU A 89 -22.51 -23.74 -4.57
CA LEU A 89 -23.08 -22.41 -4.73
C LEU A 89 -23.59 -22.21 -6.18
N PHE A 90 -22.80 -22.61 -7.18
CA PHE A 90 -23.18 -22.48 -8.60
C PHE A 90 -24.30 -23.43 -9.03
N GLU A 91 -24.48 -24.56 -8.34
CA GLU A 91 -25.61 -25.47 -8.58
C GLU A 91 -26.92 -24.97 -7.95
N SER A 92 -26.84 -24.14 -6.89
CA SER A 92 -27.98 -23.65 -6.10
C SER A 92 -28.34 -22.18 -6.39
N THR A 93 -27.55 -21.47 -7.20
CA THR A 93 -27.79 -20.09 -7.63
C THR A 93 -27.96 -20.01 -9.14
N THR A 94 -29.02 -19.33 -9.58
CA THR A 94 -29.24 -19.02 -11.00
C THR A 94 -29.27 -17.51 -11.19
N LEU A 95 -28.42 -17.00 -12.10
CA LEU A 95 -28.45 -15.62 -12.56
C LEU A 95 -29.17 -15.55 -13.90
N GLU A 96 -30.27 -14.82 -13.96
CA GLU A 96 -31.06 -14.62 -15.17
C GLU A 96 -31.16 -13.13 -15.52
N PRO A 97 -31.35 -12.78 -16.81
CA PRO A 97 -31.70 -11.41 -17.20
C PRO A 97 -33.03 -10.98 -16.58
N LEU A 98 -33.07 -9.79 -15.98
CA LEU A 98 -34.27 -9.19 -15.41
C LEU A 98 -35.24 -8.77 -16.52
N LYS A 99 -36.39 -9.44 -16.59
CA LYS A 99 -37.43 -9.20 -17.60
C LYS A 99 -38.54 -8.26 -17.13
N GLU A 100 -38.61 -7.97 -15.83
CA GLU A 100 -39.67 -7.17 -15.22
C GLU A 100 -39.24 -5.71 -15.10
N ALA A 101 -40.11 -4.77 -15.49
CA ALA A 101 -39.91 -3.35 -15.24
C ALA A 101 -40.18 -3.02 -13.76
N MET A 102 -39.51 -1.98 -13.23
CA MET A 102 -39.72 -1.54 -11.86
C MET A 102 -41.19 -1.12 -11.65
N PRO A 103 -41.87 -1.54 -10.57
CA PRO A 103 -43.24 -1.11 -10.29
C PRO A 103 -43.30 0.41 -10.00
N GLU A 104 -44.30 1.11 -10.54
CA GLU A 104 -44.51 2.56 -10.36
C GLU A 104 -44.90 2.88 -8.90
N ILE A 105 -43.96 3.45 -8.11
CA ILE A 105 -44.15 3.80 -6.69
C ILE A 105 -44.87 5.17 -6.51
N GLU A 106 -45.04 5.95 -7.59
CA GLU A 106 -45.49 7.35 -7.54
C GLU A 106 -46.93 7.58 -7.04
N LYS A 107 -47.77 6.54 -6.86
CA LYS A 107 -49.16 6.70 -6.41
C LYS A 107 -49.38 6.68 -4.89
N LEU A 108 -48.33 6.59 -4.07
CA LEU A 108 -48.44 6.51 -2.60
C LEU A 108 -48.13 7.81 -1.85
N PHE A 109 -47.69 8.87 -2.55
CA PHE A 109 -47.31 10.15 -1.94
C PHE A 109 -48.18 11.34 -2.36
N GLU A 110 -49.15 11.16 -3.27
CA GLU A 110 -50.17 12.16 -3.56
C GLU A 110 -51.37 11.97 -2.63
N GLU A 111 -51.30 12.52 -1.41
CA GLU A 111 -52.47 13.07 -0.71
C GLU A 111 -52.00 13.82 0.54
N THR A 112 -51.57 15.07 0.33
CA THR A 112 -51.72 16.10 1.36
C THR A 112 -52.35 17.30 0.65
N PRO A 113 -53.59 17.68 1.00
CA PRO A 113 -54.28 18.75 0.31
C PRO A 113 -53.72 20.10 0.77
N GLU A 114 -52.98 20.78 -0.11
CA GLU A 114 -52.80 22.24 0.02
C GLU A 114 -54.00 22.94 -0.61
N GLU A 115 -54.51 23.94 0.11
CA GLU A 115 -55.62 24.82 -0.29
C GLU A 115 -55.33 25.54 -1.63
N PRO A 116 -56.36 25.82 -2.44
CA PRO A 116 -56.18 26.44 -3.76
C PRO A 116 -56.05 27.96 -3.65
N GLU A 117 -54.94 28.53 -4.13
CA GLU A 117 -54.90 29.92 -4.57
C GLU A 117 -55.13 30.04 -6.08
N GLU A 118 -55.85 31.10 -6.45
CA GLU A 118 -56.64 31.33 -7.66
C GLU A 118 -55.86 31.51 -8.98
N GLU A 119 -56.48 31.06 -10.08
CA GLU A 119 -56.23 31.42 -11.49
C GLU A 119 -56.29 32.94 -11.73
N LYS A 120 -55.41 33.63 -12.50
CA LYS A 120 -55.23 33.72 -13.98
C LYS A 120 -54.52 35.09 -14.29
N PRO A 121 -54.12 35.46 -15.53
CA PRO A 121 -53.99 34.69 -16.77
C PRO A 121 -52.61 34.85 -17.48
N SER A 122 -52.41 34.01 -18.50
CA SER A 122 -51.25 33.96 -19.39
C SER A 122 -51.10 35.17 -20.30
N THR A 123 -49.86 35.49 -20.66
CA THR A 123 -49.51 36.18 -21.90
C THR A 123 -48.11 35.76 -22.36
N THR A 124 -48.09 35.02 -23.48
CA THR A 124 -47.22 35.18 -24.65
C THR A 124 -45.68 35.20 -24.48
N GLY A 125 -45.04 34.13 -24.95
CA GLY A 125 -44.01 34.18 -26.00
C GLY A 125 -42.61 34.70 -25.66
N GLU A 126 -41.68 33.75 -25.53
CA GLU A 126 -40.24 33.81 -25.88
C GLU A 126 -39.33 34.82 -25.14
N ILE A 127 -38.45 34.28 -24.29
CA ILE A 127 -36.99 34.17 -24.54
C ILE A 127 -36.46 33.07 -23.60
N GLN A 128 -35.95 31.98 -24.17
CA GLN A 128 -35.15 31.00 -23.41
C GLN A 128 -33.84 31.67 -23.00
N GLN A 129 -33.72 32.04 -21.73
CA GLN A 129 -32.41 32.20 -21.10
C GLN A 129 -31.78 30.80 -20.98
N PRO A 130 -30.51 30.60 -21.40
CA PRO A 130 -29.79 29.39 -21.07
C PRO A 130 -29.79 29.25 -19.55
N GLN A 131 -30.33 28.15 -19.03
CA GLN A 131 -30.12 27.78 -17.64
C GLN A 131 -28.60 27.81 -17.37
N PRO A 132 -28.14 28.42 -16.26
CA PRO A 132 -26.79 28.18 -15.80
C PRO A 132 -26.63 26.67 -15.68
N GLN A 133 -25.63 26.11 -16.36
CA GLN A 133 -25.13 24.77 -16.04
C GLN A 133 -24.99 24.72 -14.52
N SER A 134 -25.75 23.83 -13.88
CA SER A 134 -25.51 23.47 -12.50
C SER A 134 -24.03 23.18 -12.39
N GLU A 135 -23.31 24.03 -11.64
CA GLU A 135 -21.95 23.73 -11.24
C GLU A 135 -21.97 22.30 -10.70
N PRO A 136 -21.06 21.42 -11.16
CA PRO A 136 -20.99 20.07 -10.63
C PRO A 136 -20.82 20.22 -9.12
N GLN A 137 -21.86 19.85 -8.35
CA GLN A 137 -21.77 19.84 -6.91
C GLN A 137 -20.49 19.07 -6.56
N PRO A 138 -19.62 19.64 -5.71
CA PRO A 138 -18.37 18.98 -5.37
C PRO A 138 -18.72 17.58 -4.87
N LYS A 139 -18.31 16.55 -5.63
CA LYS A 139 -18.37 15.17 -5.15
C LYS A 139 -17.69 15.19 -3.78
N ALA A 140 -18.44 14.87 -2.73
CA ALA A 140 -17.89 14.79 -1.39
C ALA A 140 -16.69 13.84 -1.45
N TYR A 141 -15.50 14.36 -1.16
CA TYR A 141 -14.28 13.56 -1.08
C TYR A 141 -14.47 12.55 0.04
N ILE A 142 -14.53 11.27 -0.32
CA ILE A 142 -14.60 10.17 0.64
C ILE A 142 -13.16 9.85 1.01
N PRO A 143 -12.73 10.10 2.26
CA PRO A 143 -11.38 9.78 2.67
C PRO A 143 -11.17 8.26 2.63
N PRO A 144 -9.94 7.82 2.33
CA PRO A 144 -9.68 6.44 1.96
C PRO A 144 -9.85 5.47 3.14
N LEU A 145 -10.90 4.64 3.14
CA LEU A 145 -11.13 3.60 4.16
C LEU A 145 -10.38 2.31 3.81
N GLY A 146 -9.29 2.03 4.50
CA GLY A 146 -8.49 0.81 4.39
C GLY A 146 -8.84 -0.25 5.43
N VAL A 147 -8.82 -1.51 5.03
CA VAL A 147 -8.74 -2.66 5.94
C VAL A 147 -7.48 -3.44 5.57
N GLU A 148 -6.63 -3.77 6.52
CA GLU A 148 -5.37 -4.48 6.27
C GLU A 148 -5.00 -5.40 7.42
N THR A 149 -4.10 -6.34 7.15
CA THR A 149 -3.47 -7.15 8.19
C THR A 149 -2.06 -6.64 8.44
N ALA A 150 -1.73 -6.27 9.68
CA ALA A 150 -0.41 -5.83 10.09
C ALA A 150 0.22 -6.84 11.07
N ILE A 151 1.55 -6.98 11.03
CA ILE A 151 2.30 -7.71 12.05
C ILE A 151 3.10 -6.68 12.85
N LYS A 152 2.91 -6.66 14.17
CA LYS A 152 3.71 -5.85 15.09
C LYS A 152 3.99 -6.69 16.34
N ASP A 153 5.22 -6.66 16.84
CA ASP A 153 5.63 -7.42 18.03
C ASP A 153 5.27 -8.92 17.93
N ASN A 154 5.50 -9.52 16.75
CA ASN A 154 5.13 -10.90 16.40
C ASN A 154 3.63 -11.27 16.48
N GLN A 155 2.74 -10.28 16.66
CA GLN A 155 1.30 -10.47 16.70
C GLN A 155 0.64 -9.93 15.41
N LYS A 156 -0.36 -10.66 14.90
CA LYS A 156 -1.16 -10.25 13.75
C LYS A 156 -2.36 -9.42 14.20
N TYR A 157 -2.61 -8.32 13.49
CA TYR A 157 -3.72 -7.40 13.72
C TYR A 157 -4.49 -7.16 12.43
N ILE A 158 -5.79 -6.92 12.57
CA ILE A 158 -6.65 -6.36 11.52
C ILE A 158 -6.74 -4.86 11.80
N VAL A 159 -6.23 -4.04 10.90
CA VAL A 159 -6.16 -2.59 11.01
C VAL A 159 -7.19 -1.96 10.08
N TYR A 160 -8.02 -1.09 10.63
CA TYR A 160 -9.00 -0.26 9.94
C TYR A 160 -8.47 1.16 9.90
N SER A 161 -8.30 1.77 8.73
CA SER A 161 -7.74 3.12 8.62
C SER A 161 -8.57 4.02 7.71
N ILE A 162 -8.61 5.32 7.99
CA ILE A 162 -9.12 6.38 7.12
C ILE A 162 -8.03 7.42 7.03
N SER A 163 -7.36 7.60 5.89
CA SER A 163 -6.10 8.37 5.85
C SER A 163 -6.06 9.42 4.73
N PRO A 164 -6.82 10.52 4.82
CA PRO A 164 -6.76 11.59 3.83
C PRO A 164 -5.45 12.37 3.97
N GLU A 165 -4.89 12.78 2.83
CA GLU A 165 -3.76 13.72 2.78
C GLU A 165 -4.13 14.98 2.00
N PHE A 166 -3.67 16.14 2.48
CA PHE A 166 -3.89 17.43 1.87
C PHE A 166 -2.61 18.27 1.92
N THR A 167 -2.31 18.93 0.81
CA THR A 167 -1.18 19.86 0.70
C THR A 167 -1.70 21.27 0.50
N ILE A 168 -1.30 22.18 1.40
CA ILE A 168 -1.66 23.61 1.38
C ILE A 168 -0.36 24.42 1.43
N GLY A 169 0.08 24.92 0.28
CA GLY A 169 1.33 25.65 0.16
C GLY A 169 2.53 24.79 0.59
N PRO A 170 3.36 25.24 1.56
CA PRO A 170 4.53 24.49 2.01
C PRO A 170 4.18 23.35 2.99
N ILE A 171 2.92 23.19 3.39
CA ILE A 171 2.51 22.23 4.41
C ILE A 171 1.74 21.08 3.77
N THR A 172 2.12 19.84 4.09
CA THR A 172 1.31 18.65 3.83
C THR A 172 0.86 18.06 5.15
N LEU A 173 -0.42 17.72 5.25
CA LEU A 173 -1.03 17.11 6.43
C LEU A 173 -1.84 15.90 6.00
N GLY A 174 -1.63 14.80 6.73
CA GLY A 174 -2.27 13.51 6.57
C GLY A 174 -2.73 13.06 7.94
N ILE A 175 -3.93 13.50 8.34
CA ILE A 175 -4.54 13.14 9.62
C ILE A 175 -5.65 12.16 9.31
N GLY A 176 -5.51 10.96 9.86
CA GLY A 176 -6.43 9.87 9.67
C GLY A 176 -7.08 9.39 10.95
N LEU A 177 -7.87 8.33 10.81
CA LEU A 177 -8.44 7.55 11.89
C LEU A 177 -7.95 6.12 11.74
N THR A 178 -7.38 5.53 12.77
CA THR A 178 -6.96 4.12 12.78
C THR A 178 -7.54 3.42 14.00
N ALA A 179 -8.09 2.23 13.77
CA ALA A 179 -8.46 1.28 14.79
C ALA A 179 -7.90 -0.09 14.43
N TYR A 180 -7.72 -0.97 15.40
CA TYR A 180 -7.27 -2.33 15.15
C TYR A 180 -7.92 -3.34 16.06
N ALA A 181 -7.98 -4.59 15.60
CA ALA A 181 -8.45 -5.73 16.37
C ALA A 181 -7.50 -6.92 16.17
N THR A 182 -7.44 -7.82 17.16
CA THR A 182 -6.65 -9.05 17.06
C THR A 182 -7.42 -10.19 16.39
N GLU A 183 -8.73 -10.06 16.27
CA GLU A 183 -9.64 -11.03 15.65
C GLU A 183 -10.88 -10.33 15.08
N VAL A 184 -11.56 -10.97 14.13
CA VAL A 184 -12.79 -10.44 13.51
C VAL A 184 -13.91 -10.44 14.56
N GLY A 185 -14.52 -9.28 14.79
CA GLY A 185 -15.59 -9.12 15.80
C GLY A 185 -15.09 -9.00 17.25
N GLY A 186 -13.77 -8.97 17.46
CA GLY A 186 -13.16 -8.75 18.77
C GLY A 186 -13.18 -7.29 19.23
N THR A 187 -12.53 -7.01 20.36
CA THR A 187 -12.38 -5.65 20.89
C THR A 187 -11.63 -4.76 19.91
N LEU A 188 -12.20 -3.60 19.61
CA LEU A 188 -11.53 -2.55 18.85
C LEU A 188 -10.64 -1.72 19.78
N TYR A 189 -9.38 -1.61 19.42
CA TYR A 189 -8.42 -0.69 20.00
C TYR A 189 -8.20 0.47 19.04
N TYR A 190 -7.87 1.63 19.59
CA TYR A 190 -7.76 2.88 18.85
C TYR A 190 -6.30 3.32 18.75
N GLY A 191 -5.94 3.77 17.55
CA GLY A 191 -4.58 4.17 17.20
C GLY A 191 -3.82 3.06 16.50
N ILE A 192 -2.54 2.96 16.79
CA ILE A 192 -1.61 2.05 16.12
C ILE A 192 -1.43 0.82 17.01
N PRO A 193 -1.32 -0.40 16.45
CA PRO A 193 -1.00 -1.59 17.23
C PRO A 193 0.16 -1.34 18.18
N SER A 194 0.04 -1.82 19.41
CA SER A 194 1.03 -1.64 20.47
C SER A 194 0.82 -2.64 21.60
N GLU A 195 1.88 -2.91 22.37
CA GLU A 195 1.83 -3.72 23.59
C GLU A 195 0.86 -3.19 24.65
N ASN A 196 0.65 -1.86 24.67
CA ASN A 196 -0.22 -1.16 25.61
C ASN A 196 -1.42 -0.55 24.87
N PRO A 197 -2.37 -1.38 24.42
CA PRO A 197 -3.45 -0.95 23.54
C PRO A 197 -4.37 0.08 24.22
N SER A 198 -4.88 1.04 23.45
CA SER A 198 -5.80 2.06 23.96
C SER A 198 -7.23 1.79 23.50
N THR A 199 -8.20 2.01 24.39
CA THR A 199 -9.64 2.06 24.06
C THR A 199 -10.21 3.48 24.13
N ASP A 200 -9.33 4.50 24.25
CA ASP A 200 -9.74 5.91 24.16
C ASP A 200 -9.91 6.31 22.70
N ILE A 201 -11.13 6.74 22.34
CA ILE A 201 -11.49 7.10 20.97
C ILE A 201 -10.66 8.27 20.41
N ILE A 202 -10.08 9.12 21.27
CA ILE A 202 -9.20 10.21 20.82
C ILE A 202 -7.93 9.65 20.17
N ASN A 203 -7.42 8.52 20.68
CA ASN A 203 -6.26 7.85 20.12
C ASN A 203 -6.56 7.19 18.77
N MET A 204 -7.82 7.15 18.34
CA MET A 204 -8.18 6.73 16.97
C MET A 204 -7.58 7.70 15.96
N ILE A 205 -7.40 8.98 16.30
CA ILE A 205 -6.81 9.95 15.39
C ILE A 205 -5.33 9.61 15.21
N THR A 206 -4.92 9.31 13.98
CA THR A 206 -3.54 8.98 13.62
C THR A 206 -2.95 10.03 12.72
N ILE A 207 -1.67 10.31 12.94
CA ILE A 207 -0.91 11.20 12.08
C ILE A 207 -0.12 10.32 11.11
N ASN A 208 -0.55 10.30 9.85
CA ASN A 208 0.05 9.51 8.78
C ASN A 208 1.18 10.25 8.09
N HIS A 209 1.00 11.56 7.93
CA HIS A 209 1.97 12.41 7.24
C HIS A 209 1.85 13.86 7.75
N VAL A 210 2.94 14.47 8.14
CA VAL A 210 3.05 15.91 8.38
C VAL A 210 4.35 16.34 7.75
N ALA A 211 4.30 17.21 6.75
CA ALA A 211 5.50 17.73 6.14
C ALA A 211 5.46 19.25 6.04
N LEU A 212 6.60 19.87 6.24
CA LEU A 212 6.87 21.28 5.98
C LEU A 212 8.00 21.36 4.97
N ASN A 213 7.71 21.92 3.79
CA ASN A 213 8.66 22.11 2.71
C ASN A 213 8.80 23.60 2.37
N LEU A 214 9.90 24.20 2.83
CA LEU A 214 10.26 25.60 2.57
C LEU A 214 11.30 25.72 1.43
N GLY A 215 11.56 24.65 0.68
CA GLY A 215 12.57 24.58 -0.36
C GLY A 215 13.98 24.33 0.17
N ASN A 216 14.47 25.15 1.09
CA ASN A 216 15.78 24.99 1.73
C ASN A 216 15.72 24.21 3.07
N PHE A 217 14.53 24.03 3.61
CA PHE A 217 14.26 23.24 4.79
C PHE A 217 13.07 22.33 4.51
N TYR A 218 13.24 21.05 4.81
CA TYR A 218 12.21 20.04 4.73
C TYR A 218 12.20 19.29 6.06
N LEU A 219 11.03 19.22 6.69
CA LEU A 219 10.79 18.39 7.85
C LEU A 219 9.56 17.54 7.56
N ARG A 220 9.63 16.27 7.88
CA ARG A 220 8.57 15.30 7.66
C ARG A 220 8.44 14.40 8.88
N TYR A 221 7.21 14.10 9.25
CA TYR A 221 6.83 12.99 10.13
C TYR A 221 5.82 12.11 9.39
N GLY A 222 6.01 10.80 9.36
CA GLY A 222 5.03 9.88 8.74
C GLY A 222 5.63 8.55 8.35
N ASN A 223 4.88 7.75 7.57
CA ASN A 223 5.31 6.41 7.14
C ASN A 223 6.68 6.46 6.43
N MET A 224 7.65 5.67 6.83
CA MET A 224 9.03 5.78 6.36
C MET A 224 9.13 5.66 4.83
N PRO A 225 9.75 6.62 4.11
CA PRO A 225 10.05 6.44 2.70
C PRO A 225 11.27 5.50 2.54
N PRO A 226 11.48 4.89 1.36
CA PRO A 226 12.75 4.23 1.06
C PRO A 226 13.93 5.20 1.19
N ILE A 227 15.00 4.75 1.85
CA ILE A 227 16.18 5.57 2.14
C ILE A 227 17.37 5.03 1.36
N SER A 228 18.02 5.92 0.61
CA SER A 228 19.31 5.67 -0.02
C SER A 228 20.29 6.74 0.42
N LEU A 229 21.53 6.35 0.70
CA LEU A 229 22.62 7.27 1.07
C LEU A 229 23.78 7.15 0.09
N GLY A 230 24.54 8.23 -0.07
CA GLY A 230 25.67 8.32 -0.98
C GLY A 230 25.28 8.15 -2.44
N MET A 231 25.95 7.24 -3.13
CA MET A 231 25.57 6.73 -4.44
C MET A 231 24.74 5.44 -4.33
N GLY A 232 24.45 5.01 -3.11
CA GLY A 232 23.68 3.81 -2.80
C GLY A 232 24.50 2.54 -2.81
N PHE A 233 25.82 2.59 -2.59
CA PHE A 233 26.66 1.38 -2.63
C PHE A 233 26.49 0.50 -1.39
N SER A 234 26.44 1.08 -0.18
CA SER A 234 26.15 0.32 1.05
C SER A 234 24.69 0.38 1.50
N VAL A 235 24.01 1.51 1.25
CA VAL A 235 22.65 1.78 1.74
C VAL A 235 21.79 2.19 0.56
N ARG A 236 20.86 1.33 0.16
CA ARG A 236 20.02 1.59 -1.02
C ARG A 236 18.61 1.08 -0.83
N ASP A 237 17.65 1.99 -0.96
CA ASP A 237 16.22 1.67 -0.84
C ASP A 237 15.89 0.91 0.46
N TYR A 238 16.62 1.22 1.55
CA TYR A 238 16.31 0.71 2.88
C TYR A 238 14.86 1.07 3.23
N PHE A 239 14.07 0.08 3.60
CA PHE A 239 12.65 0.26 3.88
C PHE A 239 12.16 -0.76 4.90
N LYS A 240 11.33 -0.27 5.82
CA LYS A 240 10.58 -1.02 6.80
C LYS A 240 9.11 -0.63 6.63
N PRO A 241 8.27 -1.53 6.12
CA PRO A 241 6.85 -1.29 5.98
C PRO A 241 6.24 -0.83 7.31
N TYR A 242 5.34 0.15 7.25
CA TYR A 242 4.57 0.69 8.39
C TYR A 242 5.38 1.39 9.51
N ALA A 243 6.71 1.42 9.43
CA ALA A 243 7.51 2.24 10.35
C ALA A 243 7.21 3.72 10.12
N LYS A 244 7.30 4.54 11.18
CA LYS A 244 7.18 6.01 11.08
C LYS A 244 8.49 6.68 11.42
N SER A 245 8.79 7.75 10.71
CA SER A 245 10.05 8.47 10.85
C SER A 245 9.86 9.97 10.86
N PHE A 246 10.76 10.62 11.58
CA PHE A 246 11.10 12.02 11.41
C PHE A 246 12.25 12.12 10.42
N ASP A 247 11.98 12.72 9.27
CA ASP A 247 12.96 12.97 8.23
C ASP A 247 13.18 14.47 8.11
N THR A 248 14.43 14.91 8.15
CA THR A 248 14.76 16.32 7.93
C THR A 248 15.83 16.47 6.87
N LYS A 249 15.64 17.46 6.00
CA LYS A 249 16.63 17.89 5.02
C LYS A 249 16.81 19.39 5.10
N ILE A 250 18.05 19.82 5.28
CA ILE A 250 18.43 21.22 5.35
C ILE A 250 19.41 21.49 4.21
N THR A 251 19.23 22.58 3.48
CA THR A 251 20.16 23.05 2.46
C THR A 251 20.46 24.52 2.73
N PHE A 252 21.74 24.84 2.93
CA PHE A 252 22.22 26.18 3.19
C PHE A 252 23.44 26.48 2.33
N GLY A 253 23.25 27.28 1.26
CA GLY A 253 24.29 27.52 0.28
C GLY A 253 24.72 26.22 -0.42
N SER A 254 25.99 25.87 -0.34
CA SER A 254 26.54 24.62 -0.86
C SER A 254 26.40 23.44 0.09
N PHE A 255 25.99 23.66 1.35
CA PHE A 255 25.85 22.60 2.34
C PHE A 255 24.45 21.98 2.30
N ALA A 256 24.37 20.67 2.39
CA ALA A 256 23.13 19.94 2.63
C ALA A 256 23.32 18.89 3.74
N LEU A 257 22.28 18.70 4.54
CA LEU A 257 22.20 17.70 5.60
C LEU A 257 20.87 16.96 5.48
N PHE A 258 20.91 15.64 5.59
CA PHE A 258 19.76 14.76 5.73
C PHE A 258 19.90 13.96 7.03
N LEU A 259 18.81 13.83 7.79
CA LEU A 259 18.73 12.97 8.97
C LEU A 259 17.41 12.20 8.94
N HIS A 260 17.48 10.94 9.35
CA HIS A 260 16.37 10.01 9.49
C HIS A 260 16.33 9.45 10.91
N ILE A 261 15.20 9.63 11.59
CA ILE A 261 15.00 9.28 12.99
C ILE A 261 13.67 8.51 13.12
N PRO A 262 13.68 7.18 13.28
CA PRO A 262 12.48 6.34 13.20
C PRO A 262 11.73 6.24 14.54
N TYR A 263 11.03 7.30 14.90
CA TYR A 263 10.15 7.31 16.07
C TYR A 263 8.69 7.54 15.67
N GLU A 264 7.80 6.90 16.42
CA GLU A 264 6.36 6.92 16.23
C GLU A 264 5.66 7.50 17.47
N LEU A 265 4.74 8.43 17.25
CA LEU A 265 3.78 8.89 18.26
C LEU A 265 2.58 7.93 18.28
N THR A 266 2.50 7.06 19.28
CA THR A 266 1.48 5.99 19.38
C THR A 266 0.17 6.46 20.01
N LYS A 267 0.24 7.47 20.89
CA LYS A 267 -0.91 8.05 21.60
C LYS A 267 -0.90 9.57 21.50
N LEU A 268 -2.07 10.16 21.24
CA LEU A 268 -2.26 11.62 21.25
C LEU A 268 -2.66 12.12 22.64
N TRP A 269 -3.49 11.35 23.35
CA TRP A 269 -3.84 11.63 24.74
C TRP A 269 -2.85 10.94 25.67
N MET A 270 -2.16 11.72 26.51
CA MET A 270 -0.93 11.31 27.22
C MET A 270 0.15 10.84 26.23
N PRO A 271 0.81 11.78 25.53
CA PRO A 271 1.71 11.46 24.40
C PRO A 271 2.75 10.40 24.74
N GLU A 272 2.82 9.38 23.90
CA GLU A 272 3.78 8.29 23.98
C GLU A 272 4.54 8.20 22.67
N ILE A 273 5.87 8.28 22.74
CA ILE A 273 6.77 8.17 21.60
C ILE A 273 7.58 6.90 21.79
N VAL A 274 7.52 6.01 20.80
CA VAL A 274 8.27 4.75 20.78
C VAL A 274 9.12 4.69 19.53
N GLN A 275 10.16 3.88 19.58
CA GLN A 275 10.98 3.60 18.41
C GLN A 275 10.17 2.70 17.45
N SER A 276 9.98 3.14 16.21
CA SER A 276 9.24 2.38 15.19
C SER A 276 10.17 1.47 14.37
N ASP A 277 11.45 1.86 14.31
CA ASP A 277 12.51 1.13 13.67
C ASP A 277 13.86 1.36 14.35
N SER A 278 14.78 0.41 14.21
CA SER A 278 16.07 0.45 14.88
C SER A 278 17.15 1.20 14.08
N VAL A 279 16.86 1.59 12.84
CA VAL A 279 17.83 2.18 11.91
C VAL A 279 17.84 3.71 11.95
N LEU A 280 18.96 4.27 12.39
CA LEU A 280 19.26 5.70 12.29
C LEU A 280 20.10 5.95 11.05
N ALA A 281 19.82 7.02 10.31
CA ALA A 281 20.59 7.38 9.11
C ALA A 281 20.82 8.88 8.99
N GLY A 282 21.94 9.25 8.37
CA GLY A 282 22.27 10.64 8.09
C GLY A 282 23.25 10.79 6.94
N GLU A 283 23.17 11.92 6.24
CA GLU A 283 24.07 12.29 5.15
C GLU A 283 24.37 13.78 5.18
N MET A 284 25.62 14.13 4.94
CA MET A 284 26.08 15.50 4.80
C MET A 284 26.76 15.64 3.44
N GLU A 285 26.41 16.69 2.69
CA GLU A 285 26.92 16.96 1.35
C GLU A 285 27.39 18.43 1.24
N LEU A 286 28.51 18.62 0.56
CA LEU A 286 29.07 19.90 0.16
C LEU A 286 29.14 19.95 -1.37
N LYS A 287 28.30 20.79 -1.96
CA LYS A 287 28.24 20.98 -3.40
C LYS A 287 29.45 21.73 -3.95
N SER A 288 29.96 21.27 -5.08
CA SER A 288 31.12 21.88 -5.77
C SER A 288 32.34 22.08 -4.86
N ALA A 289 32.55 21.19 -3.89
CA ALA A 289 33.59 21.28 -2.87
C ALA A 289 35.01 21.05 -3.42
N VAL A 290 35.17 20.09 -4.33
CA VAL A 290 36.49 19.67 -4.85
C VAL A 290 36.47 19.70 -6.37
N LEU A 291 37.15 20.67 -6.99
CA LEU A 291 37.24 20.79 -8.46
C LEU A 291 35.87 20.80 -9.16
N GLY A 292 34.84 21.37 -8.52
CA GLY A 292 33.46 21.37 -9.03
C GLY A 292 32.67 20.08 -8.78
N MET A 293 33.25 19.10 -8.07
CA MET A 293 32.57 17.88 -7.62
C MET A 293 31.87 18.10 -6.28
N ASP A 294 30.74 17.42 -6.10
CA ASP A 294 30.05 17.33 -4.81
C ASP A 294 30.74 16.29 -3.94
N LEU A 295 31.02 16.63 -2.69
CA LEU A 295 31.61 15.75 -1.68
C LEU A 295 30.57 15.47 -0.61
N GLY A 296 30.41 14.22 -0.20
CA GLY A 296 29.56 13.91 0.95
C GLY A 296 30.05 12.74 1.79
N ILE A 297 29.48 12.65 2.98
CA ILE A 297 29.66 11.55 3.90
C ILE A 297 28.28 11.10 4.39
N SER A 298 28.12 9.81 4.64
CA SER A 298 26.88 9.28 5.18
C SER A 298 27.14 8.18 6.20
N ALA A 299 26.16 7.97 7.06
CA ALA A 299 26.18 6.94 8.08
C ALA A 299 24.79 6.33 8.23
N LEU A 300 24.76 5.01 8.44
CA LEU A 300 23.57 4.29 8.86
C LEU A 300 23.95 3.34 9.99
N HIS A 301 23.19 3.35 11.08
CA HIS A 301 23.42 2.51 12.25
C HIS A 301 22.12 1.86 12.69
N ASP A 302 22.10 0.53 12.73
CA ASP A 302 21.06 -0.25 13.38
C ASP A 302 21.45 -0.50 14.84
N ILE A 303 20.67 0.06 15.77
CA ILE A 303 20.98 0.03 17.21
C ILE A 303 20.46 -1.22 17.92
N ASP A 304 19.68 -2.06 17.22
CA ASP A 304 18.98 -3.21 17.80
C ASP A 304 19.29 -4.48 17.00
N VAL A 305 20.57 -4.74 16.81
CA VAL A 305 21.06 -5.95 16.15
C VAL A 305 21.82 -6.79 17.16
N THR A 306 21.51 -8.08 17.21
CA THR A 306 22.18 -9.06 18.07
C THR A 306 22.59 -10.29 17.25
N ASN A 307 23.40 -11.16 17.84
CA ASN A 307 23.77 -12.44 17.22
C ASN A 307 22.56 -13.39 17.06
N GLU A 308 21.40 -13.10 17.66
CA GLU A 308 20.18 -13.88 17.39
C GLU A 308 19.62 -13.58 16.00
N ASN A 309 20.04 -12.48 15.36
CA ASN A 309 19.58 -12.08 14.03
C ASN A 309 20.38 -12.74 12.88
N THR A 310 21.39 -13.56 13.17
CA THR A 310 22.12 -14.36 12.18
C THR A 310 21.56 -15.78 12.10
N GLU A 311 21.93 -16.54 11.06
CA GLU A 311 21.41 -17.89 10.88
C GLU A 311 21.67 -18.73 12.14
N PRO A 312 20.72 -19.60 12.58
CA PRO A 312 20.85 -20.38 13.82
C PRO A 312 22.10 -21.27 13.89
N THR A 313 22.71 -21.56 12.74
CA THR A 313 23.93 -22.36 12.60
C THR A 313 25.21 -21.52 12.53
N SER A 314 25.09 -20.20 12.48
CA SER A 314 26.19 -19.23 12.48
C SER A 314 26.23 -18.46 13.80
N ASP A 315 27.20 -18.77 14.67
CA ASP A 315 27.56 -17.94 15.83
C ASP A 315 28.36 -16.69 15.38
N ASP A 316 27.91 -16.03 14.31
CA ASP A 316 28.60 -14.88 13.71
C ASP A 316 27.98 -13.56 14.18
N THR A 317 28.81 -12.53 14.37
CA THR A 317 28.31 -11.19 14.69
C THR A 317 27.81 -10.53 13.38
N PRO A 318 26.58 -10.00 13.33
CA PRO A 318 26.04 -9.33 12.14
C PRO A 318 26.62 -7.92 11.95
N ILE A 319 26.49 -7.39 10.74
CA ILE A 319 26.82 -5.99 10.40
C ILE A 319 25.69 -5.08 10.92
N ASN A 320 26.03 -3.98 11.59
CA ASN A 320 25.04 -3.01 12.08
C ASN A 320 25.36 -1.54 11.77
N LEU A 321 26.58 -1.24 11.31
CA LEU A 321 27.01 0.12 11.02
C LEU A 321 27.61 0.19 9.62
N SER A 322 27.16 1.18 8.85
CA SER A 322 27.77 1.58 7.58
C SER A 322 28.18 3.04 7.64
N LEU A 323 29.39 3.34 7.18
CA LEU A 323 29.90 4.69 6.97
C LEU A 323 30.38 4.80 5.52
N SER A 324 30.01 5.86 4.81
CA SER A 324 30.48 6.09 3.44
C SER A 324 30.94 7.52 3.22
N ALA A 325 31.81 7.69 2.22
CA ALA A 325 32.16 8.98 1.65
C ALA A 325 32.07 8.90 0.13
N PHE A 326 31.55 9.94 -0.51
CA PHE A 326 31.36 9.97 -1.95
C PHE A 326 31.84 11.26 -2.60
N LEU A 327 32.23 11.15 -3.85
CA LEU A 327 32.53 12.25 -4.77
C LEU A 327 31.68 12.09 -6.02
N ARG A 328 30.91 13.12 -6.39
CA ARG A 328 30.08 13.13 -7.60
C ARG A 328 30.42 14.31 -8.50
N TYR A 329 30.72 14.03 -9.76
CA TYR A 329 30.91 15.03 -10.80
C TYR A 329 29.61 15.14 -11.63
N PRO A 330 28.98 16.32 -11.69
CA PRO A 330 27.82 16.55 -12.54
C PRO A 330 28.25 16.59 -14.01
N LEU A 331 27.81 15.60 -14.81
CA LEU A 331 28.08 15.53 -16.25
C LEU A 331 27.09 16.36 -17.05
N LEU A 332 25.80 16.18 -16.77
CA LEU A 332 24.66 16.87 -17.39
C LEU A 332 23.61 17.15 -16.30
N ASN A 333 22.56 17.92 -16.62
CA ASN A 333 21.46 18.12 -15.68
C ASN A 333 20.87 16.77 -15.25
N ASN A 334 21.04 16.43 -13.97
CA ASN A 334 20.61 15.19 -13.31
C ASN A 334 21.36 13.91 -13.69
N PHE A 335 22.56 14.01 -14.28
CA PHE A 335 23.41 12.84 -14.55
C PHE A 335 24.82 13.05 -13.98
N TYR A 336 25.30 12.06 -13.24
CA TYR A 336 26.51 12.14 -12.44
C TYR A 336 27.43 10.97 -12.74
N PHE A 337 28.72 11.25 -12.78
CA PHE A 337 29.75 10.23 -12.57
C PHE A 337 30.25 10.36 -11.14
N GLY A 338 30.42 9.25 -10.42
CA GLY A 338 30.89 9.34 -9.06
C GLY A 338 31.64 8.11 -8.57
N LEU A 339 32.27 8.32 -7.42
CA LEU A 339 32.98 7.33 -6.64
C LEU A 339 32.40 7.35 -5.21
N GLU A 340 32.17 6.18 -4.63
CA GLU A 340 31.80 6.00 -3.23
C GLU A 340 32.76 5.01 -2.58
N VAL A 341 33.28 5.34 -1.39
CA VAL A 341 34.04 4.41 -0.54
C VAL A 341 33.23 4.19 0.72
N GLY A 342 32.95 2.94 1.04
CA GLY A 342 32.18 2.52 2.21
C GLY A 342 32.99 1.67 3.17
N SER A 343 32.62 1.71 4.44
CA SER A 343 33.05 0.75 5.46
C SER A 343 31.83 0.20 6.20
N GLN A 344 31.88 -1.08 6.54
CA GLN A 344 30.84 -1.78 7.29
C GLN A 344 31.46 -2.40 8.53
N TRP A 345 30.77 -2.33 9.66
CA TRP A 345 31.29 -2.79 10.95
C TRP A 345 30.33 -3.79 11.58
N LEU A 346 30.90 -4.81 12.22
CA LEU A 346 30.14 -5.76 13.04
C LEU A 346 29.57 -5.06 14.28
N ALA A 347 28.47 -5.59 14.81
CA ALA A 347 27.78 -5.04 15.99
C ALA A 347 28.67 -4.93 17.23
N ASP A 348 29.65 -5.83 17.38
CA ASP A 348 30.64 -5.83 18.46
C ASP A 348 31.90 -4.99 18.14
N MET A 349 31.95 -4.37 16.96
CA MET A 349 33.08 -3.60 16.43
C MET A 349 34.40 -4.40 16.27
N SER A 350 34.34 -5.72 16.28
CA SER A 350 35.53 -6.60 16.23
C SER A 350 36.21 -6.64 14.85
N LYS A 351 35.44 -6.43 13.77
CA LYS A 351 35.90 -6.47 12.37
C LYS A 351 35.18 -5.40 11.55
N PHE A 352 35.85 -4.95 10.49
CA PHE A 352 35.26 -4.09 9.47
C PHE A 352 35.61 -4.53 8.06
N GLY A 353 34.67 -4.33 7.14
CA GLY A 353 34.82 -4.48 5.69
C GLY A 353 34.98 -3.12 5.03
N ILE A 354 35.67 -3.06 3.89
CA ILE A 354 35.77 -1.85 3.04
C ILE A 354 35.31 -2.19 1.64
N GLY A 355 34.61 -1.28 0.98
CA GLY A 355 34.35 -1.36 -0.45
C GLY A 355 34.52 -0.01 -1.14
N ALA A 356 34.73 -0.05 -2.45
CA ALA A 356 34.75 1.11 -3.31
C ALA A 356 33.90 0.85 -4.57
N PHE A 357 33.02 1.78 -4.89
CA PHE A 357 32.16 1.77 -6.08
C PHE A 357 32.49 2.95 -6.98
N GLY A 358 32.46 2.73 -8.29
CA GLY A 358 32.60 3.80 -9.28
C GLY A 358 31.63 3.57 -10.44
N GLY A 359 30.89 4.62 -10.79
CA GLY A 359 29.84 4.46 -11.79
C GLY A 359 29.13 5.75 -12.19
N LEU A 360 28.14 5.56 -13.04
CA LEU A 360 27.21 6.58 -13.49
C LEU A 360 25.88 6.42 -12.75
N SER A 361 25.29 7.52 -12.34
CA SER A 361 23.94 7.56 -11.81
C SER A 361 23.21 8.81 -12.27
N GLY A 362 21.90 8.71 -12.47
CA GLY A 362 21.13 9.89 -12.85
C GLY A 362 19.82 9.57 -13.55
N LYS A 363 19.12 10.62 -13.95
CA LYS A 363 17.79 10.55 -14.52
C LYS A 363 17.81 10.70 -16.04
N ILE A 364 17.25 9.72 -16.75
CA ILE A 364 16.98 9.73 -18.19
C ILE A 364 15.47 9.60 -18.40
N GLY A 365 14.81 10.71 -18.71
CA GLY A 365 13.36 10.75 -18.89
C GLY A 365 12.61 10.41 -17.59
N ILE A 366 11.81 9.34 -17.63
CA ILE A 366 11.07 8.82 -16.47
C ILE A 366 11.88 7.84 -15.62
N ALA A 367 13.10 7.49 -16.03
CA ALA A 367 13.91 6.46 -15.39
C ALA A 367 15.13 7.07 -14.67
N ASP A 368 15.34 6.69 -13.41
CA ASP A 368 16.57 6.87 -12.67
C ASP A 368 17.44 5.63 -12.84
N ILE A 369 18.65 5.79 -13.34
CA ILE A 369 19.56 4.70 -13.72
C ILE A 369 20.79 4.75 -12.83
N ILE A 370 21.34 3.57 -12.52
CA ILE A 370 22.68 3.43 -11.98
C ILE A 370 23.41 2.30 -12.70
N VAL A 371 24.69 2.51 -12.99
CA VAL A 371 25.56 1.48 -13.56
C VAL A 371 27.00 1.72 -13.12
N GLY A 372 27.70 0.69 -12.67
CA GLY A 372 29.09 0.82 -12.25
C GLY A 372 29.73 -0.48 -11.82
N GLY A 373 31.02 -0.40 -11.53
CA GLY A 373 31.81 -1.49 -10.96
C GLY A 373 32.19 -1.21 -9.52
N TYR A 374 32.44 -2.26 -8.75
CA TYR A 374 32.95 -2.14 -7.40
C TYR A 374 34.07 -3.13 -7.09
N GLY A 375 34.84 -2.82 -6.06
CA GLY A 375 35.72 -3.75 -5.35
C GLY A 375 35.35 -3.78 -3.87
N THR A 376 35.40 -4.96 -3.26
CA THR A 376 35.14 -5.18 -1.83
C THR A 376 36.31 -5.92 -1.19
N TRP A 377 36.54 -5.66 0.09
CA TRP A 377 37.59 -6.24 0.91
C TRP A 377 37.05 -6.61 2.28
N ASN A 378 37.59 -7.68 2.86
CA ASN A 378 37.23 -8.20 4.19
C ASN A 378 35.73 -8.45 4.38
N GLY A 379 35.09 -9.04 3.37
CA GLY A 379 33.68 -9.41 3.43
C GLY A 379 32.69 -8.24 3.39
N PHE A 380 33.10 -7.05 2.93
CA PHE A 380 32.16 -5.95 2.69
C PHE A 380 31.06 -6.40 1.71
N ARG A 381 29.80 -6.16 2.07
CA ARG A 381 28.62 -6.57 1.30
C ARG A 381 27.95 -5.35 0.66
N PRO A 382 28.01 -5.19 -0.67
CA PRO A 382 27.24 -4.15 -1.36
C PRO A 382 25.75 -4.26 -1.03
N PHE A 383 25.05 -3.13 -0.93
CA PHE A 383 23.60 -3.05 -0.69
C PHE A 383 23.12 -3.76 0.58
N HIS A 384 24.00 -4.01 1.55
CA HIS A 384 23.65 -4.70 2.79
C HIS A 384 22.43 -4.08 3.49
N PHE A 385 22.42 -2.75 3.67
CA PHE A 385 21.25 -2.02 4.16
C PHE A 385 20.32 -1.69 3.00
N GLY A 386 19.70 -2.74 2.47
CA GLY A 386 18.84 -2.71 1.30
C GLY A 386 17.36 -2.96 1.61
N ARG A 387 16.57 -3.14 0.55
CA ARG A 387 15.13 -3.46 0.63
C ARG A 387 14.84 -4.77 1.37
N ILE A 388 15.76 -5.73 1.32
CA ILE A 388 15.62 -7.06 1.94
C ILE A 388 16.11 -7.12 3.39
N TYR A 389 16.83 -6.09 3.87
CA TYR A 389 17.48 -6.11 5.18
C TYR A 389 16.50 -6.41 6.32
N THR A 390 15.34 -5.76 6.30
CA THR A 390 14.31 -5.93 7.33
C THR A 390 13.71 -7.34 7.33
N ILE A 391 13.58 -7.95 6.16
CA ILE A 391 13.12 -9.34 6.00
C ILE A 391 14.19 -10.29 6.55
N GLN A 392 15.45 -10.14 6.15
CA GLN A 392 16.56 -10.94 6.64
C GLN A 392 16.70 -10.85 8.16
N LYS A 393 16.62 -9.63 8.72
CA LYS A 393 16.60 -9.41 10.17
C LYS A 393 15.47 -10.15 10.87
N SER A 394 14.26 -10.10 10.33
CA SER A 394 13.09 -10.78 10.91
C SER A 394 13.15 -12.30 10.84
N ARG A 395 13.94 -12.85 9.91
CA ARG A 395 14.13 -14.29 9.72
C ARG A 395 15.38 -14.84 10.41
N ASN A 396 16.14 -13.98 11.07
CA ASN A 396 17.45 -14.31 11.63
C ASN A 396 18.40 -14.81 10.52
N GLU A 397 18.46 -14.08 9.42
CA GLU A 397 19.27 -14.38 8.24
C GLU A 397 20.20 -13.20 7.91
N LEU A 398 20.49 -12.33 8.90
CA LEU A 398 21.43 -11.22 8.65
C LEU A 398 22.82 -11.78 8.39
N PRO A 399 23.48 -11.30 7.33
CA PRO A 399 24.82 -11.75 7.04
C PRO A 399 25.88 -11.07 7.90
N THR A 400 27.01 -11.76 8.04
CA THR A 400 28.24 -11.22 8.64
C THR A 400 29.21 -10.72 7.58
N LEU A 401 30.38 -10.23 8.02
CA LEU A 401 31.52 -9.94 7.15
C LEU A 401 32.26 -11.24 6.83
N ASP A 402 32.03 -11.78 5.64
CA ASP A 402 32.64 -13.02 5.18
C ASP A 402 34.18 -13.01 5.22
N ASN A 403 34.78 -14.19 5.15
CA ASN A 403 36.24 -14.36 5.07
C ASN A 403 36.81 -14.10 3.66
N VAL A 404 35.97 -13.67 2.72
CA VAL A 404 36.42 -13.28 1.37
C VAL A 404 37.34 -12.07 1.47
N GLN A 405 38.61 -12.26 1.09
CA GLN A 405 39.62 -11.20 1.18
C GLN A 405 39.39 -10.08 0.18
N THR A 406 38.98 -10.40 -1.04
CA THR A 406 38.73 -9.41 -2.09
C THR A 406 37.75 -9.95 -3.11
N SER A 407 36.76 -9.16 -3.51
CA SER A 407 35.88 -9.45 -4.63
C SER A 407 35.69 -8.21 -5.52
N PHE A 408 35.41 -8.42 -6.80
CA PHE A 408 35.10 -7.36 -7.75
C PHE A 408 33.79 -7.70 -8.43
N GLY A 409 32.96 -6.69 -8.64
CA GLY A 409 31.63 -6.89 -9.17
C GLY A 409 31.06 -5.66 -9.83
N PHE A 410 29.76 -5.72 -10.08
CA PHE A 410 29.02 -4.67 -10.76
C PHE A 410 27.69 -4.41 -10.08
N LEU A 411 27.18 -3.22 -10.36
CA LEU A 411 25.81 -2.83 -10.07
C LEU A 411 25.24 -2.25 -11.35
N ALA A 412 24.05 -2.71 -11.74
CA ALA A 412 23.25 -2.06 -12.75
C ALA A 412 21.78 -2.06 -12.32
N GLY A 413 21.08 -0.97 -12.60
CA GLY A 413 19.65 -0.95 -12.39
C GLY A 413 18.99 0.33 -12.81
N LEU A 414 17.66 0.28 -12.77
CA LEU A 414 16.80 1.39 -13.10
C LEU A 414 15.61 1.42 -12.14
N SER A 415 15.14 2.62 -11.84
CA SER A 415 13.83 2.87 -11.24
C SER A 415 13.07 3.79 -12.17
N PHE A 416 11.76 3.63 -12.33
CA PHE A 416 10.94 4.51 -13.14
C PHE A 416 9.68 4.91 -12.40
N TYR A 417 9.26 6.15 -12.64
CA TYR A 417 8.10 6.74 -11.99
C TYR A 417 7.18 7.38 -13.02
N HIS A 418 5.98 6.83 -13.17
CA HIS A 418 4.93 7.32 -14.05
C HIS A 418 3.56 7.12 -13.38
N ASP A 419 2.56 7.93 -13.73
CA ASP A 419 1.23 7.93 -13.10
C ASP A 419 0.50 6.58 -13.21
N ILE A 420 0.79 5.83 -14.28
CA ILE A 420 0.21 4.51 -14.56
C ILE A 420 1.11 3.38 -14.05
N ALA A 421 2.42 3.59 -14.02
CA ALA A 421 3.37 2.53 -13.73
C ALA A 421 4.58 3.07 -13.00
N THR A 422 4.90 2.46 -11.87
CA THR A 422 6.16 2.69 -11.15
C THR A 422 6.86 1.36 -10.99
N GLY A 423 8.19 1.39 -10.93
CA GLY A 423 8.92 0.16 -10.70
C GLY A 423 10.41 0.36 -10.65
N ARG A 424 11.12 -0.71 -10.33
CA ARG A 424 12.56 -0.78 -10.24
C ARG A 424 13.04 -2.17 -10.61
N PHE A 425 14.23 -2.24 -11.16
CA PHE A 425 14.95 -3.47 -11.42
C PHE A 425 16.43 -3.24 -11.21
N TYR A 426 17.06 -4.08 -10.41
CA TYR A 426 18.46 -4.04 -10.07
C TYR A 426 19.06 -5.43 -10.24
N ILE A 427 20.30 -5.45 -10.70
CA ILE A 427 21.14 -6.62 -10.77
C ILE A 427 22.53 -6.22 -10.27
N TYR A 428 23.06 -6.98 -9.32
CA TYR A 428 24.36 -6.70 -8.74
C TYR A 428 25.00 -8.00 -8.30
N GLY A 429 26.32 -8.06 -8.30
CA GLY A 429 27.01 -9.30 -8.03
C GLY A 429 28.47 -9.23 -8.37
N ASP A 430 29.21 -10.25 -7.96
CA ASP A 430 30.60 -10.40 -8.32
C ASP A 430 30.81 -10.96 -9.73
N PHE A 431 32.00 -10.74 -10.27
CA PHE A 431 32.37 -11.26 -11.59
C PHE A 431 32.70 -12.77 -11.57
N SER A 432 32.68 -13.42 -10.40
CA SER A 432 32.78 -14.88 -10.30
C SER A 432 31.45 -15.59 -10.56
N GLY A 433 30.34 -14.85 -10.61
CA GLY A 433 29.02 -15.36 -10.95
C GLY A 433 28.07 -15.48 -9.76
N ASP A 434 28.43 -14.96 -8.59
CA ASP A 434 27.50 -14.76 -7.47
C ASP A 434 26.76 -13.44 -7.67
N MET A 435 25.47 -13.51 -7.93
CA MET A 435 24.66 -12.39 -8.40
C MET A 435 23.33 -12.37 -7.68
N ASP A 436 22.85 -11.19 -7.34
CA ASP A 436 21.50 -10.94 -6.87
C ASP A 436 20.72 -10.16 -7.94
N ALA A 437 19.42 -10.43 -8.04
CA ALA A 437 18.49 -9.61 -8.79
C ALA A 437 17.32 -9.18 -7.92
N LEU A 438 16.89 -7.92 -8.05
CA LEU A 438 15.76 -7.34 -7.34
C LEU A 438 14.85 -6.59 -8.32
N GLY A 439 13.57 -6.92 -8.32
CA GLY A 439 12.55 -6.27 -9.13
C GLY A 439 11.31 -5.94 -8.30
N GLU A 440 10.76 -4.76 -8.50
CA GLU A 440 9.47 -4.36 -7.93
C GLU A 440 8.74 -3.51 -8.96
N PHE A 441 7.47 -3.77 -9.22
CA PHE A 441 6.67 -2.92 -10.09
C PHE A 441 5.24 -2.80 -9.58
N ARG A 442 4.62 -1.67 -9.91
CA ARG A 442 3.24 -1.35 -9.62
C ARG A 442 2.62 -0.74 -10.86
N ILE A 443 1.49 -1.27 -11.31
CA ILE A 443 0.71 -0.77 -12.42
C ILE A 443 -0.69 -0.42 -11.90
N THR A 444 -1.13 0.80 -12.18
CA THR A 444 -2.47 1.30 -11.89
C THR A 444 -3.20 1.54 -13.20
N ILE A 445 -4.18 0.67 -13.49
CA ILE A 445 -5.12 0.85 -14.58
C ILE A 445 -6.34 1.58 -14.02
N PRO A 446 -6.61 2.83 -14.44
CA PRO A 446 -7.77 3.56 -13.96
C PRO A 446 -9.07 2.92 -14.44
N GLN A 447 -10.18 3.24 -13.76
CA GLN A 447 -11.51 2.87 -14.21
C GLN A 447 -11.81 3.49 -15.59
N ILE A 448 -12.27 2.68 -16.55
CA ILE A 448 -12.67 3.13 -17.88
C ILE A 448 -14.15 2.80 -18.08
N GLY A 449 -15.01 3.83 -18.04
CA GLY A 449 -16.46 3.66 -18.13
C GLY A 449 -16.98 2.78 -16.99
N ALA A 450 -17.62 1.66 -17.35
CA ALA A 450 -18.17 0.68 -16.40
C ALA A 450 -17.16 -0.40 -15.98
N VAL A 451 -15.97 -0.45 -16.59
CA VAL A 451 -14.95 -1.45 -16.24
C VAL A 451 -14.20 -0.97 -15.01
N ALA A 452 -14.34 -1.71 -13.90
CA ALA A 452 -13.55 -1.49 -12.70
C ALA A 452 -12.06 -1.44 -13.07
N GLY A 453 -11.32 -0.47 -12.53
CA GLY A 453 -9.88 -0.37 -12.74
C GLY A 453 -9.13 -1.62 -12.25
N LEU A 454 -7.81 -1.61 -12.32
CA LEU A 454 -6.99 -2.73 -11.87
C LEU A 454 -5.69 -2.24 -11.26
N PHE A 455 -5.27 -2.87 -10.17
CA PHE A 455 -3.92 -2.72 -9.63
C PHE A 455 -3.14 -4.01 -9.80
N ILE A 456 -1.92 -3.90 -10.29
CA ILE A 456 -0.98 -5.01 -10.39
C ILE A 456 0.26 -4.62 -9.61
N TYR A 457 0.66 -5.44 -8.66
CA TYR A 457 1.91 -5.29 -7.93
C TYR A 457 2.74 -6.56 -8.10
N GLY A 458 4.00 -6.43 -8.48
CA GLY A 458 4.94 -7.54 -8.57
C GLY A 458 6.19 -7.25 -7.77
N TYR A 459 6.69 -8.28 -7.10
CA TYR A 459 7.97 -8.29 -6.41
C TYR A 459 8.76 -9.53 -6.81
N TYR A 460 10.06 -9.37 -7.01
CA TYR A 460 11.00 -10.41 -7.37
C TYR A 460 12.32 -10.14 -6.66
N PHE A 461 12.87 -11.16 -6.07
CA PHE A 461 14.21 -11.17 -5.52
C PHE A 461 14.80 -12.57 -5.68
N ASP A 462 16.06 -12.68 -6.06
CA ASP A 462 16.70 -13.95 -6.37
C ASP A 462 18.20 -13.83 -6.10
N HIS A 463 18.74 -14.80 -5.35
CA HIS A 463 20.16 -14.90 -4.97
C HIS A 463 21.01 -15.65 -5.99
N THR A 464 20.39 -16.31 -6.98
CA THR A 464 21.07 -16.99 -8.08
C THR A 464 20.32 -16.78 -9.39
N PRO A 465 20.05 -15.52 -9.81
CA PRO A 465 19.26 -15.25 -10.98
C PRO A 465 19.93 -15.87 -12.21
N PHE A 466 19.12 -16.51 -13.05
CA PHE A 466 19.57 -17.23 -14.26
C PHE A 466 20.36 -18.51 -13.99
N SER A 467 20.43 -18.99 -12.74
CA SER A 467 20.94 -20.33 -12.44
C SER A 467 20.16 -21.37 -13.25
N ASN A 468 20.89 -22.26 -13.92
CA ASN A 468 20.33 -23.26 -14.84
C ASN A 468 19.47 -22.68 -16.00
N GLY A 469 19.56 -21.37 -16.28
CA GLY A 469 18.77 -20.69 -17.30
C GLY A 469 17.30 -20.43 -16.91
N GLU A 470 16.96 -20.60 -15.63
CA GLU A 470 15.63 -20.35 -15.10
C GLU A 470 15.54 -18.95 -14.48
N PHE A 471 14.36 -18.34 -14.56
CA PHE A 471 14.09 -17.03 -13.94
C PHE A 471 13.46 -17.16 -12.54
N PHE A 472 12.94 -18.33 -12.23
CA PHE A 472 12.36 -18.67 -10.92
C PHE A 472 12.92 -20.03 -10.52
N ASP A 473 13.56 -20.08 -9.36
CA ASP A 473 14.18 -21.27 -8.78
C ASP A 473 13.87 -21.37 -7.27
N SER A 474 14.56 -22.26 -6.55
CA SER A 474 14.35 -22.43 -5.11
C SER A 474 14.77 -21.23 -4.26
N ASP A 475 15.66 -20.39 -4.79
CA ASP A 475 16.27 -19.26 -4.08
C ASP A 475 15.53 -17.95 -4.41
N THR A 476 14.56 -18.02 -5.33
CA THR A 476 13.68 -16.93 -5.69
C THR A 476 12.61 -16.64 -4.62
N ILE A 477 12.49 -15.38 -4.23
CA ILE A 477 11.36 -14.82 -3.48
C ILE A 477 10.56 -13.94 -4.44
N SER A 478 9.37 -14.39 -4.85
CA SER A 478 8.51 -13.60 -5.74
C SER A 478 7.05 -13.60 -5.32
N SER A 479 6.39 -12.46 -5.52
CA SER A 479 4.96 -12.32 -5.37
C SER A 479 4.37 -11.48 -6.50
N LEU A 480 3.19 -11.87 -6.97
CA LEU A 480 2.39 -11.11 -7.93
C LEU A 480 1.00 -10.94 -7.36
N ARG A 481 0.52 -9.71 -7.32
CA ARG A 481 -0.80 -9.37 -6.81
C ARG A 481 -1.58 -8.68 -7.89
N ILE A 482 -2.79 -9.16 -8.12
CA ILE A 482 -3.72 -8.58 -9.09
C ILE A 482 -5.00 -8.29 -8.32
N THR A 483 -5.32 -7.01 -8.14
CA THR A 483 -6.46 -6.58 -7.33
C THR A 483 -7.37 -5.63 -8.08
N TYR A 484 -8.67 -5.81 -7.83
CA TYR A 484 -9.73 -4.96 -8.35
C TYR A 484 -10.17 -3.98 -7.25
N PRO A 485 -10.39 -2.70 -7.59
CA PRO A 485 -10.99 -1.73 -6.70
C PRO A 485 -12.45 -2.12 -6.43
N ILE A 486 -12.77 -2.48 -5.19
CA ILE A 486 -14.16 -2.55 -4.72
C ILE A 486 -14.62 -1.14 -4.33
N MET A 487 -13.74 -0.38 -3.66
CA MET A 487 -13.96 1.03 -3.31
C MET A 487 -12.68 1.83 -3.51
N GLU A 488 -12.50 2.33 -4.75
CA GLU A 488 -11.29 3.04 -5.18
C GLU A 488 -10.01 2.27 -4.78
N ARG A 489 -8.98 2.93 -4.24
CA ARG A 489 -7.73 2.27 -3.80
C ARG A 489 -7.85 1.58 -2.43
N ASN A 490 -8.94 1.79 -1.72
CA ASN A 490 -8.96 1.67 -0.26
C ASN A 490 -9.46 0.30 0.19
N LEU A 491 -10.42 -0.25 -0.55
CA LEU A 491 -10.82 -1.64 -0.45
C LEU A 491 -10.65 -2.29 -1.82
N VAL A 492 -9.73 -3.24 -1.90
CA VAL A 492 -9.46 -4.02 -3.09
C VAL A 492 -9.63 -5.49 -2.77
N ALA A 493 -10.11 -6.26 -3.74
CA ALA A 493 -10.10 -7.71 -3.67
C ALA A 493 -9.42 -8.29 -4.91
N GLY A 494 -8.74 -9.41 -4.73
CA GLY A 494 -7.98 -10.00 -5.83
C GLY A 494 -7.28 -11.28 -5.46
N ILE A 495 -6.28 -11.61 -6.26
CA ILE A 495 -5.49 -12.82 -6.12
C ILE A 495 -4.05 -12.42 -5.84
N LEU A 496 -3.47 -13.03 -4.81
CA LEU A 496 -2.04 -13.01 -4.53
C LEU A 496 -1.45 -14.35 -4.98
N TYR A 497 -0.43 -14.27 -5.83
CA TYR A 497 0.40 -15.38 -6.24
C TYR A 497 1.72 -15.24 -5.50
N ASN A 498 2.12 -16.25 -4.73
CA ASN A 498 3.44 -16.32 -4.11
C ASN A 498 4.20 -17.50 -4.70
N TRP A 499 5.49 -17.31 -4.97
CA TRP A 499 6.37 -18.39 -5.36
C TRP A 499 6.83 -19.15 -4.10
N ASP A 500 6.67 -20.48 -4.08
CA ASP A 500 7.07 -21.34 -2.95
C ASP A 500 8.43 -22.02 -3.13
N GLY A 501 9.18 -21.63 -4.17
CA GLY A 501 10.43 -22.27 -4.59
C GLY A 501 10.26 -23.28 -5.73
N THR A 502 9.03 -23.72 -6.02
CA THR A 502 8.76 -24.71 -7.09
C THR A 502 7.55 -24.37 -7.95
N LYS A 503 6.56 -23.67 -7.39
CA LYS A 503 5.32 -23.32 -8.09
C LYS A 503 4.71 -22.05 -7.50
N TRP A 504 3.76 -21.50 -8.25
CA TRP A 504 2.92 -20.41 -7.79
C TRP A 504 1.78 -20.93 -6.92
N VAL A 505 1.72 -20.46 -5.68
CA VAL A 505 0.63 -20.69 -4.74
C VAL A 505 -0.30 -19.49 -4.77
N GLN A 506 -1.59 -19.75 -4.93
CA GLN A 506 -2.62 -18.72 -5.05
C GLN A 506 -3.36 -18.57 -3.73
N SER A 507 -3.63 -17.32 -3.34
CA SER A 507 -4.53 -16.98 -2.24
C SER A 507 -5.43 -15.81 -2.61
N VAL A 508 -6.63 -15.78 -2.01
CA VAL A 508 -7.52 -14.63 -2.11
C VAL A 508 -6.99 -13.52 -1.21
N TYR A 509 -6.97 -12.31 -1.75
CA TYR A 509 -6.57 -11.10 -1.04
C TYR A 509 -7.75 -10.15 -0.95
N ILE A 510 -8.03 -9.66 0.25
CA ILE A 510 -8.91 -8.52 0.49
C ILE A 510 -8.14 -7.55 1.38
N GLY A 511 -7.99 -6.31 0.95
CA GLY A 511 -7.23 -5.33 1.71
C GLY A 511 -7.18 -3.95 1.08
N ASN A 512 -6.09 -3.21 1.31
CA ASN A 512 -5.83 -1.88 0.76
C ASN A 512 -4.65 -1.92 -0.22
N GLU A 513 -4.69 -1.12 -1.29
CA GLU A 513 -3.60 -1.01 -2.27
C GLU A 513 -2.39 -0.24 -1.72
N ILE A 514 -2.61 0.74 -0.83
CA ILE A 514 -1.65 1.85 -0.63
C ILE A 514 -0.38 1.45 0.14
N ASN A 515 -0.39 0.36 0.91
CA ASN A 515 0.61 0.10 1.95
C ASN A 515 1.56 -1.09 1.68
N TRP A 516 2.38 -1.07 0.61
CA TRP A 516 3.47 -2.04 0.41
C TRP A 516 4.67 -1.43 -0.33
#